data_AF-A0A1A2WV27-F1
#
_entry.id   AF-A0A1A2WV27-F1
#
_cell.length_a   1.000
_cell.length_b   1.000
_cell.length_c   1.000
_cell.angle_alpha   90.00
_cell.angle_beta   90.00
_cell.angle_gamma   90.00
#
_symmetry.space_group_name_H-M   'P 1'
#
loop_
_entity.id
_entity.type
_entity.pdbx_description
1 polymer ?
#
loop_
_entity_poly.entity_id
_entity_poly.type
_entity_poly.pdbx_seq_one_letter_code
_entity_poly.pdbx_strand_id
1 'polypeptide(L)'
;MRPRITQAEGQIGFYWCTPEGAATTLPDLVIGDGEADRLIATHLEALDDALIIAAARFGELLGGGKRPDPDERADLVVLHRCLDLLVRDYALAAEITGLVPDVRAGKIVGTATLFSLRARFPVGLLGPAPFDGELDEPSPGVISGFGEMVLVNPQEPWRGGRWVLKSETGQRYPLTLSTMLFDSSGVNKDAARREHREAIEACVAGAASDEADPFAVACALDWLLYDWLMAHREDPDSAAIQIPKGSDSDAAMIVRASCASVAVRARIDPGLSVVQ
;
A
#
# COMPACT_ATOMS: atom_id res chain seq x y z
N MET A 1 33.85 3.81 -10.05
CA MET A 1 32.97 4.44 -9.04
C MET A 1 31.72 3.57 -8.91
N ARG A 2 31.03 3.58 -7.77
CA ARG A 2 29.83 2.76 -7.55
C ARG A 2 28.55 3.59 -7.79
N PRO A 3 27.43 2.97 -8.17
CA PRO A 3 26.12 3.63 -8.13
C PRO A 3 25.84 4.20 -6.73
N ARG A 4 25.10 5.30 -6.67
CA ARG A 4 24.78 5.98 -5.40
C ARG A 4 23.36 6.50 -5.38
N ILE A 5 22.82 6.65 -4.19
CA ILE A 5 21.58 7.38 -3.95
C ILE A 5 21.88 8.87 -3.90
N THR A 6 21.04 9.67 -4.55
CA THR A 6 21.07 11.13 -4.49
C THR A 6 19.79 11.65 -3.85
N GLN A 7 19.96 12.56 -2.88
CA GLN A 7 18.89 13.27 -2.20
C GLN A 7 19.35 14.71 -1.93
N ALA A 8 18.71 15.69 -2.56
CA ALA A 8 18.98 17.10 -2.31
C ALA A 8 18.26 17.60 -1.05
N GLU A 9 18.71 18.73 -0.50
CA GLU A 9 18.02 19.39 0.62
C GLU A 9 16.59 19.77 0.23
N GLY A 10 15.62 19.38 1.07
CA GLY A 10 14.19 19.63 0.82
C GLY A 10 13.52 18.68 -0.19
N GLN A 11 14.27 17.78 -0.83
CA GLN A 11 13.74 16.78 -1.75
C GLN A 11 12.87 15.75 -1.01
N ILE A 12 11.71 15.42 -1.59
CA ILE A 12 10.87 14.33 -1.13
C ILE A 12 11.42 13.02 -1.71
N GLY A 13 11.81 12.10 -0.83
CA GLY A 13 12.44 10.82 -1.19
C GLY A 13 13.81 10.97 -1.86
N PHE A 14 14.18 9.98 -2.68
CA PHE A 14 15.50 9.88 -3.30
C PHE A 14 15.43 9.21 -4.68
N TYR A 15 16.54 9.21 -5.42
CA TYR A 15 16.68 8.44 -6.66
C TYR A 15 18.10 7.87 -6.79
N TRP A 16 18.27 6.87 -7.66
CA TRP A 16 19.56 6.25 -7.92
C TRP A 16 20.31 6.95 -9.07
N CYS A 17 21.63 6.95 -8.99
CA CYS A 17 22.52 7.42 -10.04
C CYS A 17 23.58 6.38 -10.39
N THR A 18 23.90 6.25 -11.67
CA THR A 18 25.07 5.51 -12.14
C THR A 18 26.36 6.17 -11.65
N PRO A 19 27.52 5.48 -11.73
CA PRO A 19 28.82 6.07 -11.40
C PRO A 19 29.14 7.36 -12.17
N GLU A 20 28.61 7.51 -13.37
CA GLU A 20 28.75 8.67 -14.26
C GLU A 20 27.80 9.82 -13.90
N GLY A 21 26.88 9.60 -12.96
CA GLY A 21 25.92 10.58 -12.48
C GLY A 21 24.61 10.63 -13.26
N ALA A 22 24.35 9.67 -14.16
CA ALA A 22 23.06 9.55 -14.84
C ALA A 22 22.00 8.97 -13.89
N ALA A 23 20.77 9.48 -13.93
CA ALA A 23 19.65 8.89 -13.18
C ALA A 23 19.39 7.45 -13.67
N THR A 24 18.98 6.58 -12.75
CA THR A 24 18.68 5.17 -13.02
C THR A 24 17.72 4.63 -11.95
N THR A 25 17.23 3.41 -12.13
CA THR A 25 16.36 2.71 -11.17
C THR A 25 17.11 1.59 -10.45
N LEU A 26 16.59 1.14 -9.30
CA LEU A 26 17.18 -0.03 -8.64
C LEU A 26 17.08 -1.30 -9.51
N PRO A 27 15.95 -1.61 -10.15
CA PRO A 27 15.85 -2.76 -11.07
C PRO A 27 16.93 -2.77 -12.15
N ASP A 28 17.23 -1.63 -12.77
CA ASP A 28 18.28 -1.54 -13.80
C ASP A 28 19.68 -1.79 -13.24
N LEU A 29 19.92 -1.40 -11.98
CA LEU A 29 21.22 -1.57 -11.32
C LEU A 29 21.50 -3.01 -10.88
N VAL A 30 20.47 -3.81 -10.58
CA VAL A 30 20.67 -5.19 -10.08
C VAL A 30 20.85 -6.22 -11.20
N ILE A 31 20.49 -5.88 -12.45
CA ILE A 31 20.61 -6.81 -13.59
C ILE A 31 22.09 -7.12 -13.87
N GLY A 32 22.49 -8.36 -13.59
CA GLY A 32 23.85 -8.84 -13.83
C GLY A 32 24.91 -8.28 -12.87
N ASP A 33 24.50 -7.63 -11.78
CA ASP A 33 25.39 -7.07 -10.76
C ASP A 33 25.72 -8.09 -9.66
N GLY A 34 27.02 -8.29 -9.39
CA GLY A 34 27.51 -9.26 -8.40
C GLY A 34 27.35 -8.82 -6.93
N GLU A 35 26.91 -7.58 -6.68
CA GLU A 35 26.64 -6.99 -5.36
C GLU A 35 25.15 -6.58 -5.22
N ALA A 36 24.23 -7.19 -5.98
CA ALA A 36 22.81 -6.83 -5.99
C ALA A 36 22.17 -6.81 -4.57
N ASP A 37 22.52 -7.77 -3.71
CA ASP A 37 22.06 -7.82 -2.31
C ASP A 37 22.38 -6.53 -1.54
N ARG A 38 23.58 -5.96 -1.78
CA ARG A 38 24.00 -4.71 -1.14
C ARG A 38 23.15 -3.55 -1.63
N LEU A 39 22.85 -3.48 -2.93
CA LEU A 39 22.04 -2.41 -3.52
C LEU A 39 20.60 -2.45 -3.00
N ILE A 40 20.01 -3.66 -2.91
CA ILE A 40 18.66 -3.85 -2.38
C ILE A 40 18.60 -3.45 -0.89
N ALA A 41 19.58 -3.87 -0.08
CA ALA A 41 19.66 -3.47 1.32
C ALA A 41 19.82 -1.95 1.48
N THR A 42 20.67 -1.33 0.67
CA THR A 42 20.89 0.13 0.66
C THR A 42 19.63 0.89 0.28
N HIS A 43 18.87 0.40 -0.70
CA HIS A 43 17.59 1.00 -1.08
C HIS A 43 16.60 0.97 0.08
N LEU A 44 16.49 -0.19 0.75
CA LEU A 44 15.53 -0.36 1.85
C LEU A 44 15.87 0.53 3.04
N GLU A 45 17.16 0.70 3.37
CA GLU A 45 17.62 1.66 4.39
C GLU A 45 17.28 3.10 4.02
N ALA A 46 17.55 3.51 2.78
CA ALA A 46 17.22 4.86 2.32
C ALA A 46 15.70 5.12 2.28
N LEU A 47 14.89 4.09 2.00
CA LEU A 47 13.43 4.18 2.08
C LEU A 47 12.97 4.40 3.52
N ASP A 48 13.55 3.68 4.49
CA ASP A 48 13.27 3.86 5.92
C ASP A 48 13.58 5.30 6.38
N ASP A 49 14.76 5.82 6.01
CA ASP A 49 15.16 7.20 6.32
C ASP A 49 14.22 8.24 5.65
N ALA A 50 13.82 7.99 4.40
CA ALA A 50 12.86 8.85 3.70
C ALA A 50 11.49 8.87 4.40
N LEU A 51 11.05 7.76 5.00
CA LEU A 51 9.80 7.70 5.77
C LEU A 51 9.88 8.50 7.07
N ILE A 52 11.03 8.52 7.74
CA ILE A 52 11.23 9.36 8.94
C ILE A 52 11.09 10.85 8.56
N ILE A 53 11.71 11.27 7.46
CA ILE A 53 11.60 12.65 6.96
C ILE A 53 10.15 12.96 6.55
N ALA A 54 9.49 12.04 5.84
CA ALA A 54 8.11 12.22 5.42
C ALA A 54 7.14 12.29 6.60
N ALA A 55 7.34 11.48 7.65
CA ALA A 55 6.53 11.51 8.86
C ALA A 55 6.66 12.86 9.59
N ALA A 56 7.89 13.37 9.73
CA ALA A 56 8.14 14.67 10.34
C ALA A 56 7.52 15.84 9.55
N ARG A 57 7.56 15.78 8.22
CA ARG A 57 7.05 16.86 7.35
C ARG A 57 5.54 16.80 7.12
N PHE A 58 4.97 15.60 6.97
CA PHE A 58 3.60 15.41 6.50
C PHE A 58 2.68 14.72 7.52
N GLY A 59 3.16 14.40 8.72
CA GLY A 59 2.42 13.64 9.73
C GLY A 59 1.02 14.19 10.04
N GLU A 60 0.87 15.51 10.22
CA GLU A 60 -0.44 16.13 10.46
C GLU A 60 -1.41 15.96 9.28
N LEU A 61 -0.89 15.97 8.04
CA LEU A 61 -1.70 15.80 6.82
C LEU A 61 -2.10 14.33 6.63
N LEU A 62 -1.13 13.41 6.76
CA LEU A 62 -1.37 11.97 6.59
C LEU A 62 -2.27 11.41 7.70
N GLY A 63 -2.15 11.95 8.92
CA GLY A 63 -3.02 11.63 10.06
C GLY A 63 -4.41 12.27 9.98
N GLY A 64 -4.64 13.23 9.07
CA GLY A 64 -5.90 13.96 8.96
C GLY A 64 -6.13 15.01 10.04
N GLY A 65 -5.08 15.42 10.76
CA GLY A 65 -5.13 16.48 11.77
C GLY A 65 -5.41 17.87 11.18
N LYS A 66 -5.10 18.06 9.89
CA LYS A 66 -5.48 19.26 9.13
C LYS A 66 -5.76 18.95 7.66
N ARG A 67 -6.45 19.89 6.99
CA ARG A 67 -6.61 19.87 5.53
C ARG A 67 -5.42 20.56 4.87
N PRO A 68 -4.87 20.01 3.77
CA PRO A 68 -3.74 20.64 3.10
C PRO A 68 -4.16 21.92 2.37
N ASP A 69 -3.25 22.90 2.38
CA ASP A 69 -3.31 24.06 1.49
C ASP A 69 -2.89 23.70 0.04
N PRO A 70 -2.94 24.63 -0.93
CA PRO A 70 -2.58 24.33 -2.32
C PRO A 70 -1.15 23.80 -2.53
N ASP A 71 -0.17 24.30 -1.79
CA ASP A 71 1.23 23.89 -1.92
C ASP A 71 1.44 22.52 -1.27
N GLU A 72 0.84 22.31 -0.09
CA GLU A 72 0.81 21.01 0.58
C GLU A 72 0.13 19.94 -0.27
N ARG A 73 -0.94 20.29 -1.02
CA ARG A 73 -1.57 19.35 -1.97
C ARG A 73 -0.60 18.96 -3.09
N ALA A 74 0.18 19.90 -3.61
CA ALA A 74 1.19 19.61 -4.62
C ALA A 74 2.30 18.70 -4.05
N ASP A 75 2.77 18.98 -2.84
CA ASP A 75 3.75 18.15 -2.14
C ASP A 75 3.23 16.73 -1.88
N LEU A 76 1.96 16.56 -1.50
CA LEU A 76 1.35 15.23 -1.33
C LEU A 76 1.30 14.43 -2.64
N VAL A 77 1.10 15.10 -3.79
CA VAL A 77 1.20 14.47 -5.11
C VAL A 77 2.61 13.97 -5.39
N VAL A 78 3.62 14.79 -5.07
CA VAL A 78 5.03 14.38 -5.21
C VAL A 78 5.36 13.22 -4.26
N LEU A 79 4.89 13.29 -3.01
CA LEU A 79 5.11 12.28 -1.99
C LEU A 79 4.59 10.91 -2.41
N HIS A 80 3.30 10.79 -2.76
CA HIS A 80 2.74 9.48 -3.08
C HIS A 80 3.45 8.87 -4.30
N ARG A 81 3.73 9.67 -5.34
CA ARG A 81 4.42 9.19 -6.54
C ARG A 81 5.84 8.71 -6.25
N CYS A 82 6.58 9.47 -5.45
CA CYS A 82 7.92 9.08 -5.07
C CYS A 82 7.91 7.76 -4.28
N LEU A 83 7.05 7.64 -3.27
CA LEU A 83 6.95 6.41 -2.47
C LEU A 83 6.48 5.22 -3.31
N ASP A 84 5.51 5.40 -4.21
CA ASP A 84 5.05 4.37 -5.14
C ASP A 84 6.21 3.83 -5.99
N LEU A 85 7.00 4.73 -6.59
CA LEU A 85 8.11 4.35 -7.45
C LEU A 85 9.22 3.63 -6.65
N LEU A 86 9.57 4.13 -5.46
CA LEU A 86 10.56 3.48 -4.60
C LEU A 86 10.11 2.08 -4.14
N VAL A 87 8.85 1.93 -3.74
CA VAL A 87 8.27 0.63 -3.37
C VAL A 87 8.30 -0.34 -4.56
N ARG A 88 7.92 0.12 -5.76
CA ARG A 88 7.98 -0.68 -6.98
C ARG A 88 9.41 -1.08 -7.32
N ASP A 89 10.37 -0.16 -7.22
CA ASP A 89 11.78 -0.40 -7.50
C ASP A 89 12.36 -1.49 -6.57
N TYR A 90 12.07 -1.41 -5.26
CA TYR A 90 12.46 -2.45 -4.31
C TYR A 90 11.86 -3.82 -4.69
N ALA A 91 10.55 -3.85 -4.95
CA ALA A 91 9.84 -5.10 -5.24
C ALA A 91 10.33 -5.76 -6.53
N LEU A 92 10.52 -4.99 -7.61
CA LEU A 92 11.04 -5.49 -8.87
C LEU A 92 12.49 -5.96 -8.75
N ALA A 93 13.33 -5.25 -8.01
CA ALA A 93 14.70 -5.67 -7.78
C ALA A 93 14.77 -6.98 -6.99
N ALA A 94 13.92 -7.15 -5.96
CA ALA A 94 13.80 -8.40 -5.22
C ALA A 94 13.33 -9.57 -6.11
N GLU A 95 12.38 -9.32 -7.02
CA GLU A 95 11.93 -10.31 -7.99
C GLU A 95 13.05 -10.71 -8.97
N ILE A 96 13.77 -9.73 -9.54
CA ILE A 96 14.86 -9.96 -10.50
C ILE A 96 15.98 -10.82 -9.89
N THR A 97 16.30 -10.62 -8.61
CA THR A 97 17.38 -11.35 -7.92
C THR A 97 16.91 -12.64 -7.24
N GLY A 98 15.60 -12.89 -7.21
CA GLY A 98 15.02 -14.01 -6.46
C GLY A 98 15.08 -13.84 -4.93
N LEU A 99 15.29 -12.61 -4.44
CA LEU A 99 15.25 -12.29 -3.02
C LEU A 99 13.81 -12.41 -2.50
N VAL A 100 13.61 -13.18 -1.44
CA VAL A 100 12.33 -13.20 -0.72
C VAL A 100 12.32 -12.06 0.30
N PRO A 101 11.39 -11.10 0.22
CA PRO A 101 11.31 -10.01 1.20
C PRO A 101 11.10 -10.54 2.62
N ASP A 102 11.93 -10.07 3.54
CA ASP A 102 11.85 -10.43 4.95
C ASP A 102 10.85 -9.55 5.71
N VAL A 103 10.66 -9.83 7.01
CA VAL A 103 9.76 -9.06 7.87
C VAL A 103 10.13 -7.58 7.89
N ARG A 104 11.42 -7.22 7.90
CA ARG A 104 11.84 -5.82 7.90
C ARG A 104 11.40 -5.12 6.62
N ALA A 105 11.63 -5.75 5.47
CA ALA A 105 11.19 -5.24 4.18
C ALA A 105 9.67 -5.05 4.12
N GLY A 106 8.90 -6.04 4.58
CA GLY A 106 7.44 -5.95 4.64
C GLY A 106 6.94 -4.78 5.49
N LYS A 107 7.59 -4.50 6.63
CA LYS A 107 7.25 -3.37 7.50
C LYS A 107 7.55 -2.02 6.84
N ILE A 108 8.73 -1.85 6.26
CA ILE A 108 9.15 -0.59 5.63
C ILE A 108 8.29 -0.33 4.39
N VAL A 109 8.17 -1.31 3.50
CA VAL A 109 7.33 -1.19 2.29
C VAL A 109 5.87 -0.98 2.66
N GLY A 110 5.33 -1.72 3.64
CA GLY A 110 3.96 -1.51 4.11
C GLY A 110 3.74 -0.09 4.65
N THR A 111 4.70 0.46 5.40
CA THR A 111 4.62 1.83 5.93
C THR A 111 4.64 2.85 4.78
N ALA A 112 5.51 2.66 3.79
CA ALA A 112 5.58 3.50 2.60
C ALA A 112 4.29 3.46 1.77
N THR A 113 3.73 2.27 1.57
CA THR A 113 2.45 2.07 0.89
C THR A 113 1.33 2.77 1.65
N LEU A 114 1.28 2.66 2.98
CA LEU A 114 0.28 3.36 3.79
C LEU A 114 0.40 4.89 3.66
N PHE A 115 1.62 5.43 3.70
CA PHE A 115 1.87 6.86 3.47
C PHE A 115 1.39 7.31 2.10
N SER A 116 1.71 6.54 1.05
CA SER A 116 1.26 6.82 -0.32
C SER A 116 -0.27 6.84 -0.41
N LEU A 117 -0.96 5.82 0.13
CA LEU A 117 -2.43 5.76 0.19
C LEU A 117 -3.02 6.95 0.95
N ARG A 118 -2.46 7.28 2.13
CA ARG A 118 -2.86 8.42 2.96
C ARG A 118 -2.69 9.76 2.25
N ALA A 119 -1.61 9.93 1.48
CA ALA A 119 -1.36 11.12 0.70
C ALA A 119 -2.36 11.31 -0.46
N ARG A 120 -2.90 10.22 -1.02
CA ARG A 120 -3.91 10.28 -2.11
C ARG A 120 -5.30 10.74 -1.65
N PHE A 121 -5.68 10.49 -0.39
CA PHE A 121 -7.01 10.88 0.13
C PHE A 121 -7.34 12.38 -0.05
N PRO A 122 -6.56 13.31 0.51
CA PRO A 122 -6.91 14.74 0.45
C PRO A 122 -6.72 15.37 -0.95
N VAL A 123 -6.05 14.67 -1.87
CA VAL A 123 -5.90 15.09 -3.27
C VAL A 123 -6.92 14.42 -4.20
N GLY A 124 -7.74 13.49 -3.70
CA GLY A 124 -8.84 12.86 -4.43
C GLY A 124 -8.41 11.80 -5.44
N LEU A 125 -7.28 11.11 -5.21
CA LEU A 125 -6.68 10.17 -6.17
C LEU A 125 -6.84 8.68 -5.81
N LEU A 126 -7.50 8.34 -4.70
CA LEU A 126 -7.68 6.95 -4.27
C LEU A 126 -8.74 6.17 -5.08
N GLY A 127 -9.72 6.87 -5.67
CA GLY A 127 -10.85 6.23 -6.35
C GLY A 127 -11.90 5.61 -5.39
N PRO A 128 -13.00 5.09 -5.94
CA PRO A 128 -14.11 4.56 -5.14
C PRO A 128 -13.71 3.27 -4.42
N ALA A 129 -14.25 3.09 -3.22
CA ALA A 129 -14.14 1.81 -2.53
C ALA A 129 -15.05 0.75 -3.19
N PRO A 130 -14.76 -0.54 -3.03
CA PRO A 130 -15.75 -1.58 -3.32
C PRO A 130 -17.07 -1.28 -2.60
N PHE A 131 -18.19 -1.34 -3.34
CA PHE A 131 -19.55 -0.98 -2.89
C PHE A 131 -19.75 0.50 -2.50
N ASP A 132 -18.94 1.42 -3.03
CA ASP A 132 -19.13 2.85 -2.79
C ASP A 132 -20.52 3.33 -3.25
N GLY A 133 -21.26 4.01 -2.36
CA GLY A 133 -22.65 4.41 -2.58
C GLY A 133 -23.69 3.28 -2.52
N GLU A 134 -23.28 2.03 -2.28
CA GLU A 134 -24.18 0.86 -2.20
C GLU A 134 -24.41 0.36 -0.76
N LEU A 135 -23.63 0.84 0.21
CA LEU A 135 -23.74 0.49 1.62
C LEU A 135 -24.44 1.60 2.42
N ASP A 136 -25.14 1.20 3.48
CA ASP A 136 -25.81 2.10 4.40
C ASP A 136 -24.81 2.91 5.24
N GLU A 137 -25.18 4.14 5.59
CA GLU A 137 -24.39 4.99 6.48
C GLU A 137 -24.65 4.63 7.95
N PRO A 138 -23.61 4.31 8.74
CA PRO A 138 -23.79 3.99 10.14
C PRO A 138 -24.20 5.23 10.94
N SER A 139 -25.33 5.14 11.64
CA SER A 139 -25.71 6.15 12.63
C SER A 139 -24.91 6.00 13.93
N PRO A 140 -24.74 7.08 14.72
CA PRO A 140 -24.06 6.98 16.01
C PRO A 140 -24.73 5.95 16.92
N GLY A 141 -23.94 5.01 17.47
CA GLY A 141 -24.43 3.96 18.36
C GLY A 141 -23.75 2.62 18.12
N VAL A 142 -24.34 1.56 18.69
CA VAL A 142 -23.90 0.17 18.48
C VAL A 142 -24.78 -0.46 17.41
N ILE A 143 -24.17 -0.98 16.36
CA ILE A 143 -24.84 -1.73 15.31
C ILE A 143 -24.47 -3.21 15.48
N SER A 144 -25.46 -4.03 15.81
CA SER A 144 -25.30 -5.48 15.91
C SER A 144 -25.49 -6.14 14.55
N GLY A 145 -24.66 -7.13 14.23
CA GLY A 145 -24.77 -7.88 12.99
C GLY A 145 -23.63 -8.87 12.79
N PHE A 146 -23.62 -9.49 11.62
CA PHE A 146 -22.59 -10.44 11.20
C PHE A 146 -21.64 -9.77 10.20
N GLY A 147 -20.34 -9.84 10.47
CA GLY A 147 -19.31 -9.33 9.57
C GLY A 147 -18.82 -10.40 8.60
N GLU A 148 -18.82 -10.10 7.30
CA GLU A 148 -18.33 -11.00 6.25
C GLU A 148 -17.53 -10.23 5.19
N MET A 149 -16.53 -10.89 4.58
CA MET A 149 -15.83 -10.36 3.42
C MET A 149 -16.70 -10.60 2.18
N VAL A 150 -17.23 -9.53 1.58
CA VAL A 150 -18.07 -9.63 0.38
C VAL A 150 -17.24 -9.20 -0.84
N LEU A 151 -17.12 -10.10 -1.82
CA LEU A 151 -16.51 -9.77 -3.11
C LEU A 151 -17.51 -9.00 -3.99
N VAL A 152 -17.03 -8.00 -4.73
CA VAL A 152 -17.87 -7.25 -5.69
C VAL A 152 -18.45 -8.19 -6.74
N ASN A 153 -17.63 -9.09 -7.26
CA ASN A 153 -18.06 -10.17 -8.16
C ASN A 153 -17.20 -11.41 -7.91
N PRO A 154 -17.76 -12.53 -7.42
CA PRO A 154 -17.01 -13.76 -7.20
C PRO A 154 -16.36 -14.37 -8.45
N GLN A 155 -16.88 -14.07 -9.65
CA GLN A 155 -16.30 -14.52 -10.92
C GLN A 155 -15.20 -13.59 -11.44
N GLU A 156 -15.15 -12.36 -10.92
CA GLU A 156 -14.13 -11.35 -11.24
C GLU A 156 -13.51 -10.85 -9.93
N PRO A 157 -12.80 -11.71 -9.18
CA PRO A 157 -12.34 -11.39 -7.82
C PRO A 157 -11.33 -10.23 -7.79
N TRP A 158 -10.78 -9.87 -8.95
CA TRP A 158 -9.92 -8.71 -9.14
C TRP A 158 -10.63 -7.35 -8.99
N ARG A 159 -11.97 -7.35 -8.95
CA ARG A 159 -12.76 -6.18 -8.52
C ARG A 159 -12.71 -5.94 -7.01
N GLY A 160 -12.05 -6.83 -6.27
CA GLY A 160 -11.87 -6.74 -4.84
C GLY A 160 -13.12 -7.09 -4.04
N GLY A 161 -13.04 -6.77 -2.76
CA GLY A 161 -14.10 -6.97 -1.81
C GLY A 161 -13.99 -6.01 -0.64
N ARG A 162 -14.99 -6.04 0.22
CA ARG A 162 -15.03 -5.23 1.43
C ARG A 162 -15.62 -6.03 2.57
N TRP A 163 -15.13 -5.78 3.78
CA TRP A 163 -15.81 -6.23 4.98
C TRP A 163 -17.16 -5.51 5.08
N VAL A 164 -18.24 -6.27 5.21
CA VAL A 164 -19.61 -5.75 5.34
C VAL A 164 -20.24 -6.33 6.60
N LEU A 165 -20.83 -5.45 7.42
CA LEU A 165 -21.74 -5.86 8.49
C LEU A 165 -23.13 -6.01 7.91
N LYS A 166 -23.71 -7.19 8.01
CA LYS A 166 -25.14 -7.42 7.79
C LYS A 166 -25.87 -7.34 9.12
N SER A 167 -26.69 -6.31 9.30
CA SER A 167 -27.46 -6.14 10.54
C SER A 167 -28.61 -7.15 10.60
N GLU A 168 -29.14 -7.35 11.81
CA GLU A 168 -30.34 -8.19 12.03
C GLU A 168 -31.57 -7.68 11.29
N THR A 169 -31.63 -6.37 11.03
CA THR A 169 -32.69 -5.69 10.31
C THR A 169 -32.45 -5.62 8.79
N GLY A 170 -31.37 -6.23 8.30
CA GLY A 170 -31.09 -6.43 6.87
C GLY A 170 -30.27 -5.33 6.19
N GLN A 171 -29.93 -4.25 6.90
CA GLN A 171 -29.01 -3.20 6.41
C GLN A 171 -27.58 -3.74 6.28
N ARG A 172 -26.80 -3.10 5.41
CA ARG A 172 -25.42 -3.46 5.09
C ARG A 172 -24.52 -2.26 5.33
N TYR A 173 -23.64 -2.36 6.33
CA TYR A 173 -22.73 -1.28 6.69
C TYR A 173 -21.28 -1.64 6.33
N PRO A 174 -20.43 -0.66 5.98
CA PRO A 174 -19.01 -0.92 5.81
C PRO A 174 -18.36 -1.32 7.15
N LEU A 175 -17.52 -2.33 7.10
CA LEU A 175 -16.58 -2.71 8.17
C LEU A 175 -15.15 -2.55 7.69
N THR A 176 -14.22 -2.56 8.64
CA THR A 176 -12.77 -2.59 8.36
C THR A 176 -12.17 -3.84 8.96
N LEU A 177 -11.01 -4.28 8.43
CA LEU A 177 -10.25 -5.36 9.08
C LEU A 177 -9.88 -5.00 10.53
N SER A 178 -9.59 -3.73 10.82
CA SER A 178 -9.32 -3.26 12.18
C SER A 178 -10.47 -3.57 13.15
N THR A 179 -11.72 -3.34 12.70
CA THR A 179 -12.92 -3.68 13.48
C THR A 179 -13.04 -5.19 13.70
N MET A 180 -12.74 -6.00 12.68
CA MET A 180 -12.75 -7.47 12.78
C MET A 180 -11.66 -7.98 13.74
N LEU A 181 -10.51 -7.32 13.82
CA LEU A 181 -9.41 -7.74 14.70
C LEU A 181 -9.53 -7.18 16.13
N PHE A 182 -10.48 -6.29 16.39
CA PHE A 182 -10.74 -5.77 17.73
C PHE A 182 -11.20 -6.89 18.68
N ASP A 183 -10.81 -6.82 19.95
CA ASP A 183 -11.07 -7.89 20.93
C ASP A 183 -12.55 -8.17 21.16
N SER A 184 -13.39 -7.15 21.08
CA SER A 184 -14.84 -7.26 21.29
C SER A 184 -15.63 -7.71 20.06
N SER A 185 -14.97 -8.04 18.94
CA SER A 185 -15.65 -8.44 17.69
C SER A 185 -16.26 -9.85 17.76
N GLY A 186 -15.75 -10.73 18.62
CA GLY A 186 -16.21 -12.13 18.74
C GLY A 186 -15.91 -13.01 17.52
N VAL A 187 -15.14 -12.51 16.54
CA VAL A 187 -14.83 -13.24 15.31
C VAL A 187 -13.55 -14.08 15.44
N ASN A 188 -13.41 -15.08 14.57
CA ASN A 188 -12.13 -15.77 14.41
C ASN A 188 -11.15 -14.86 13.66
N LYS A 189 -10.26 -14.20 14.41
CA LYS A 189 -9.29 -13.23 13.88
C LYS A 189 -8.36 -13.82 12.81
N ASP A 190 -7.95 -15.08 12.97
CA ASP A 190 -7.06 -15.74 12.01
C ASP A 190 -7.80 -16.10 10.71
N ALA A 191 -9.08 -16.47 10.81
CA ALA A 191 -9.93 -16.62 9.63
C ALA A 191 -10.12 -15.29 8.89
N ALA A 192 -10.41 -14.21 9.62
CA ALA A 192 -10.55 -12.88 9.02
C ALA A 192 -9.27 -12.40 8.33
N ARG A 193 -8.09 -12.60 8.94
CA ARG A 193 -6.81 -12.30 8.28
C ARG A 193 -6.63 -13.10 7.01
N ARG A 194 -6.88 -14.42 7.05
CA ARG A 194 -6.74 -15.28 5.89
C ARG A 194 -7.68 -14.88 4.75
N GLU A 195 -8.96 -14.64 5.04
CA GLU A 195 -9.95 -14.21 4.04
C GLU A 195 -9.57 -12.87 3.39
N HIS A 196 -9.08 -11.91 4.18
CA HIS A 196 -8.62 -10.63 3.65
C HIS A 196 -7.37 -10.77 2.79
N ARG A 197 -6.43 -11.62 3.23
CA ARG A 197 -5.23 -11.96 2.45
C ARG A 197 -5.60 -12.60 1.12
N GLU A 198 -6.52 -13.57 1.12
CA GLU A 198 -7.01 -14.23 -0.10
C GLU A 198 -7.62 -13.21 -1.09
N ALA A 199 -8.35 -12.21 -0.60
CA ALA A 199 -8.89 -11.14 -1.43
C ALA A 199 -7.77 -10.27 -2.06
N ILE A 200 -6.72 -9.93 -1.31
CA ILE A 200 -5.55 -9.21 -1.85
C ILE A 200 -4.87 -10.06 -2.92
N GLU A 201 -4.61 -11.34 -2.63
CA GLU A 201 -3.91 -12.24 -3.55
C GLU A 201 -4.70 -12.46 -4.85
N ALA A 202 -6.03 -12.52 -4.79
CA ALA A 202 -6.88 -12.59 -5.97
C ALA A 202 -6.81 -11.32 -6.83
N CYS A 203 -6.75 -10.14 -6.20
CA CYS A 203 -6.54 -8.88 -6.92
C CYS A 203 -5.16 -8.80 -7.58
N VAL A 204 -4.11 -9.25 -6.87
CA VAL A 204 -2.76 -9.35 -7.44
C VAL A 204 -2.73 -10.30 -8.64
N ALA A 205 -3.38 -11.45 -8.54
CA ALA A 205 -3.46 -12.41 -9.66
C ALA A 205 -4.18 -11.81 -10.88
N GLY A 206 -5.24 -11.03 -10.67
CA GLY A 206 -5.96 -10.36 -11.75
C GLY A 206 -5.29 -9.10 -12.31
N ALA A 207 -4.31 -8.52 -11.61
CA ALA A 207 -3.61 -7.31 -12.07
C ALA A 207 -2.89 -7.48 -13.42
N ALA A 208 -2.49 -8.72 -13.74
CA ALA A 208 -1.87 -9.09 -15.01
C ALA A 208 -2.87 -9.55 -16.09
N SER A 209 -4.18 -9.61 -15.79
CA SER A 209 -5.20 -10.04 -16.76
C SER A 209 -5.54 -8.92 -17.74
N ASP A 210 -5.61 -9.26 -19.03
CA ASP A 210 -6.05 -8.34 -20.09
C ASP A 210 -7.55 -8.00 -19.99
N GLU A 211 -8.34 -8.85 -19.33
CA GLU A 211 -9.78 -8.66 -19.13
C GLU A 211 -10.09 -7.75 -17.93
N ALA A 212 -9.12 -7.54 -17.04
CA ALA A 212 -9.33 -6.75 -15.84
C ALA A 212 -9.22 -5.25 -16.13
N ASP A 213 -10.22 -4.48 -15.70
CA ASP A 213 -10.17 -3.02 -15.76
C ASP A 213 -9.08 -2.50 -14.81
N PRO A 214 -8.03 -1.82 -15.31
CA PRO A 214 -6.95 -1.32 -14.47
C PRO A 214 -7.43 -0.36 -13.39
N PHE A 215 -8.46 0.45 -13.66
CA PHE A 215 -8.98 1.37 -12.66
C PHE A 215 -9.64 0.61 -11.50
N ALA A 216 -10.48 -0.38 -11.80
CA ALA A 216 -11.10 -1.23 -10.79
C ALA A 216 -10.07 -2.00 -9.95
N VAL A 217 -9.06 -2.60 -10.57
CA VAL A 217 -8.01 -3.35 -9.86
C VAL A 217 -7.18 -2.44 -8.96
N ALA A 218 -6.79 -1.26 -9.45
CA ALA A 218 -6.05 -0.28 -8.65
C ALA A 218 -6.84 0.15 -7.41
N CYS A 219 -8.12 0.47 -7.57
CA CYS A 219 -8.99 0.85 -6.45
C CYS A 219 -9.15 -0.32 -5.46
N ALA A 220 -9.38 -1.53 -5.96
CA ALA A 220 -9.51 -2.73 -5.13
C ALA A 220 -8.26 -3.00 -4.28
N LEU A 221 -7.08 -3.00 -4.90
CA LEU A 221 -5.81 -3.20 -4.19
C LEU A 221 -5.54 -2.09 -3.17
N ASP A 222 -5.79 -0.84 -3.54
CA ASP A 222 -5.55 0.29 -2.64
C ASP A 222 -6.40 0.23 -1.37
N TRP A 223 -7.69 -0.11 -1.52
CA TRP A 223 -8.59 -0.22 -0.36
C TRP A 223 -8.32 -1.46 0.49
N LEU A 224 -8.01 -2.61 -0.11
CA LEU A 224 -7.62 -3.80 0.63
C LEU A 224 -6.28 -3.59 1.36
N LEU A 225 -5.27 -3.04 0.68
CA LEU A 225 -4.00 -2.70 1.32
C LEU A 225 -4.19 -1.67 2.42
N TYR A 226 -5.01 -0.63 2.21
CA TYR A 226 -5.32 0.34 3.24
C TYR A 226 -5.90 -0.32 4.49
N ASP A 227 -6.93 -1.15 4.34
CA ASP A 227 -7.57 -1.86 5.45
C ASP A 227 -6.60 -2.81 6.16
N TRP A 228 -5.81 -3.57 5.39
CA TRP A 228 -4.79 -4.46 5.93
C TRP A 228 -3.75 -3.70 6.76
N LEU A 229 -3.15 -2.66 6.17
CA LEU A 229 -2.08 -1.89 6.80
C LEU A 229 -2.58 -1.12 8.01
N MET A 230 -3.78 -0.53 7.94
CA MET A 230 -4.42 0.15 9.07
C MET A 230 -4.66 -0.77 10.27
N ALA A 231 -5.03 -2.03 10.01
CA ALA A 231 -5.27 -3.03 11.05
C ALA A 231 -4.00 -3.57 11.71
N HIS A 232 -2.84 -3.31 11.09
CA HIS A 232 -1.54 -3.83 11.52
C HIS A 232 -0.55 -2.70 11.85
N ARG A 233 -1.04 -1.50 12.19
CA ARG A 233 -0.18 -0.43 12.74
C ARG A 233 0.21 -0.76 14.17
N GLU A 234 1.36 -0.24 14.60
CA GLU A 234 1.84 -0.35 15.98
C GLU A 234 0.83 0.19 16.99
N ASP A 235 0.27 1.37 16.71
CA ASP A 235 -0.72 2.04 17.54
C ASP A 235 -1.53 3.06 16.70
N PRO A 236 -2.56 3.72 17.27
CA PRO A 236 -3.38 4.69 16.54
C PRO A 236 -2.62 5.91 15.99
N ASP A 237 -1.55 6.34 16.67
CA ASP A 237 -0.76 7.54 16.38
C ASP A 237 0.46 7.24 15.49
N SER A 238 0.82 5.96 15.35
CA SER A 238 1.88 5.48 14.48
C SER A 238 1.33 4.96 13.14
N ALA A 239 2.12 5.12 12.09
CA ALA A 239 1.91 4.45 10.81
C ALA A 239 2.84 3.24 10.62
N ALA A 240 3.74 3.00 11.57
CA ALA A 240 4.69 1.90 11.49
C ALA A 240 3.94 0.57 11.46
N ILE A 241 4.18 -0.21 10.42
CA ILE A 241 3.54 -1.51 10.24
C ILE A 241 4.20 -2.56 11.13
N GLN A 242 3.36 -3.38 11.74
CA GLN A 242 3.75 -4.54 12.53
C GLN A 242 3.29 -5.80 11.83
N ILE A 243 4.20 -6.77 11.73
CA ILE A 243 3.89 -8.11 11.23
C ILE A 243 4.04 -9.05 12.43
N PRO A 244 2.96 -9.72 12.87
CA PRO A 244 3.03 -10.65 13.99
C PRO A 244 4.02 -11.77 13.74
N LYS A 245 4.71 -12.21 14.80
CA LYS A 245 5.63 -13.34 14.73
C LYS A 245 4.92 -14.58 14.17
N GLY A 246 5.54 -15.25 13.20
CA GLY A 246 4.96 -16.43 12.55
C GLY A 246 4.02 -16.11 11.39
N SER A 247 3.89 -14.83 11.02
CA SER A 247 3.17 -14.36 9.83
C SER A 247 4.15 -13.81 8.78
N ASP A 248 5.36 -14.35 8.73
CA ASP A 248 6.47 -13.85 7.90
C ASP A 248 6.11 -13.82 6.40
N SER A 249 5.22 -14.72 5.95
CA SER A 249 4.68 -14.74 4.59
C SER A 249 3.81 -13.52 4.24
N ASP A 250 3.34 -12.76 5.23
CA ASP A 250 2.62 -11.48 5.02
C ASP A 250 3.57 -10.40 4.52
N ALA A 251 4.86 -10.45 4.86
CA ALA A 251 5.84 -9.50 4.35
C ALA A 251 5.96 -9.55 2.82
N ALA A 252 6.15 -10.76 2.28
CA ALA A 252 6.19 -10.98 0.84
C ALA A 252 4.87 -10.60 0.15
N MET A 253 3.73 -10.85 0.80
CA MET A 253 2.41 -10.45 0.28
C MET A 253 2.28 -8.93 0.19
N ILE A 254 2.64 -8.19 1.24
CA ILE A 254 2.60 -6.72 1.28
C ILE A 254 3.45 -6.14 0.16
N VAL A 255 4.69 -6.63 -0.01
CA VAL A 255 5.61 -6.14 -1.06
C VAL A 255 5.03 -6.40 -2.45
N ARG A 256 4.58 -7.63 -2.72
CA ARG A 256 3.99 -8.01 -4.00
C ARG A 256 2.72 -7.23 -4.33
N ALA A 257 1.82 -7.10 -3.36
CA ALA A 257 0.56 -6.37 -3.54
C ALA A 257 0.77 -4.87 -3.73
N SER A 258 1.73 -4.28 -3.01
CA SER A 258 2.11 -2.88 -3.20
C SER A 258 2.67 -2.64 -4.60
N CYS A 259 3.57 -3.52 -5.08
CA CYS A 259 4.09 -3.45 -6.45
C CYS A 259 2.97 -3.57 -7.50
N ALA A 260 2.05 -4.52 -7.31
CA ALA A 260 0.91 -4.69 -8.21
C ALA A 260 -0.01 -3.46 -8.23
N SER A 261 -0.30 -2.85 -7.07
CA SER A 261 -1.07 -1.60 -7.00
C SER A 261 -0.39 -0.50 -7.83
N VAL A 262 0.91 -0.28 -7.62
CA VAL A 262 1.67 0.75 -8.36
C VAL A 262 1.72 0.46 -9.86
N ALA A 263 1.97 -0.79 -10.24
CA ALA A 263 2.04 -1.19 -11.65
C ALA A 263 0.71 -0.96 -12.39
N VAL A 264 -0.41 -1.29 -11.75
CA VAL A 264 -1.74 -1.04 -12.31
C VAL A 264 -2.05 0.46 -12.33
N ARG A 265 -1.73 1.20 -11.25
CA ARG A 265 -1.87 2.66 -11.18
C ARG A 265 -1.08 3.36 -12.30
N ALA A 266 0.13 2.90 -12.63
CA ALA A 266 0.95 3.47 -13.70
C ALA A 266 0.32 3.38 -15.10
N ARG A 267 -0.70 2.53 -15.29
CA ARG A 267 -1.49 2.45 -16.55
C ARG A 267 -2.53 3.56 -16.68
N ILE A 268 -2.87 4.23 -15.57
CA ILE A 268 -3.95 5.23 -15.49
C ILE A 268 -3.50 6.59 -14.95
N ASP A 269 -2.42 6.67 -14.18
CA ASP A 269 -1.79 7.92 -13.71
C ASP A 269 -0.52 8.20 -14.53
N PRO A 270 -0.54 9.19 -15.45
CA PRO A 270 0.62 9.57 -16.25
C PRO A 270 1.85 9.95 -15.41
N GLY A 271 1.67 10.43 -14.19
CA GLY A 271 2.77 10.78 -13.30
C GLY A 271 3.50 9.59 -12.69
N LEU A 272 2.96 8.38 -12.85
CA LEU A 272 3.62 7.11 -12.51
C LEU A 272 4.12 6.36 -13.74
N SER A 273 3.74 6.81 -14.95
CA SER A 273 4.16 6.20 -16.22
C SER A 273 5.58 6.60 -16.64
N VAL A 274 6.24 7.50 -15.91
CA VAL A 274 7.56 8.03 -16.26
C VAL A 274 8.65 7.22 -15.55
N VAL A 275 9.38 6.43 -16.34
CA VAL A 275 10.75 6.04 -16.00
C VAL A 275 11.56 7.35 -16.00
N GLN A 276 12.03 7.79 -14.83
CA GLN A 276 12.99 8.89 -14.72
C GLN A 276 14.40 8.38 -15.04
#